data_AF-A0A8X6ID51-F1
#
_entry.id   AF-A0A8X6ID51-F1
#
_cell.length_a   1.000
_cell.length_b   1.000
_cell.length_c   1.000
_cell.angle_alpha   90.00
_cell.angle_beta   90.00
_cell.angle_gamma   90.00
#
_symmetry.space_group_name_H-M   'P 1'
#
loop_
_entity.id
_entity.type
_entity.pdbx_description
1 polymer ?
#
loop_
_entity_poly.entity_id
_entity_poly.type
_entity_poly.pdbx_seq_one_letter_code
_entity_poly.pdbx_strand_id
1 'polypeptide(L)'
;MACVYWLEDEAKKLWQEMPETTRSSFSVISVYNYNLGWENTVKDWIAFIRSGAVDWRQHSFPHSLTWYCPDSVVIQSSLLQELSSNEQLYVLKEVMKECIPTHTKTFCLTQMNEKQFENVLKKEPAQVKALLNRPFHSKFQDMVDRIFTYLSEKDFLNVLHEMICEKIRWKRNNYDYVNLQRKLWDRSPDSHKKHVESSKFFHCLKMALAYDYKTPFLEKCPYERNDE
;
A
#
# COMPACT_ATOMS: atom_id res chain seq x y z
N MET A 1 9.66 -9.55 -3.98
CA MET A 1 8.56 -8.80 -4.62
C MET A 1 7.40 -9.70 -5.03
N ALA A 2 7.60 -10.82 -5.72
CA ALA A 2 6.50 -11.70 -6.12
C ALA A 2 5.69 -12.25 -4.92
N CYS A 3 6.36 -12.62 -3.81
CA CYS A 3 5.70 -13.04 -2.57
C CYS A 3 4.88 -11.94 -1.87
N VAL A 4 5.14 -10.66 -2.16
CA VAL A 4 4.43 -9.51 -1.55
C VAL A 4 3.15 -9.18 -2.31
N TYR A 5 3.06 -9.58 -3.57
CA TYR A 5 1.96 -9.19 -4.47
C TYR A 5 1.14 -10.36 -4.99
N TRP A 6 1.27 -11.51 -4.34
CA TRP A 6 0.41 -12.66 -4.59
C TRP A 6 0.44 -13.14 -6.06
N LEU A 7 1.61 -12.96 -6.68
CA LEU A 7 1.95 -13.61 -7.94
C LEU A 7 2.56 -14.97 -7.62
N GLU A 8 1.86 -15.79 -6.82
CA GLU A 8 2.41 -17.05 -6.33
C GLU A 8 2.67 -18.02 -7.48
N ASP A 9 1.75 -18.07 -8.45
CA ASP A 9 1.89 -18.91 -9.63
C ASP A 9 3.01 -18.41 -10.54
N GLU A 10 3.13 -17.10 -10.75
CA GLU A 10 4.23 -16.53 -11.52
C GLU A 10 5.56 -16.62 -10.76
N ALA A 11 5.57 -16.56 -9.43
CA ALA A 11 6.76 -16.80 -8.61
C ALA A 11 7.21 -18.26 -8.71
N LYS A 12 6.27 -19.20 -8.61
CA LYS A 12 6.53 -20.64 -8.79
C LYS A 12 7.04 -20.93 -10.19
N LYS A 13 6.42 -20.34 -11.21
CA LYS A 13 6.85 -20.45 -12.60
C LYS A 13 8.26 -19.87 -12.81
N LEU A 14 8.51 -18.66 -12.32
CA LEU A 14 9.83 -18.02 -12.41
C LEU A 14 10.91 -18.82 -11.65
N TRP A 15 10.55 -19.44 -10.52
CA TRP A 15 11.42 -20.32 -9.75
C TRP A 15 11.76 -21.59 -10.54
N GLN A 16 10.77 -22.22 -11.17
CA GLN A 16 10.96 -23.41 -12.02
C GLN A 16 11.79 -23.10 -13.27
N GLU A 17 11.64 -21.90 -13.85
CA GLU A 17 12.40 -21.42 -15.01
C GLU A 17 13.83 -20.98 -14.65
N MET A 18 14.13 -20.75 -13.37
CA MET A 18 15.45 -20.28 -12.94
C MET A 18 16.52 -21.40 -12.96
N PRO A 19 17.74 -21.10 -13.44
CA PRO A 19 18.86 -22.04 -13.37
C PRO A 19 19.16 -22.49 -11.94
N GLU A 20 19.58 -23.75 -11.79
CA GLU A 20 19.91 -24.36 -10.49
C GLU A 20 20.93 -23.50 -9.71
N THR A 21 21.95 -22.96 -10.39
CA THR A 21 22.98 -22.08 -9.80
C THR A 21 22.39 -20.80 -9.21
N THR A 22 21.37 -20.23 -9.85
CA THR A 22 20.64 -19.07 -9.36
C THR A 22 19.74 -19.46 -8.19
N ARG A 23 19.03 -20.60 -8.26
CA ARG A 23 18.22 -21.12 -7.15
C ARG A 23 19.04 -21.42 -5.90
N SER A 24 20.22 -22.03 -6.05
CA SER A 24 21.13 -22.33 -4.94
C SER A 24 21.65 -21.08 -4.23
N SER A 25 21.74 -19.94 -4.93
CA SER A 25 22.14 -18.66 -4.32
C SER A 25 21.07 -18.08 -3.37
N PHE A 26 19.81 -18.50 -3.50
CA PHE A 26 18.72 -18.10 -2.59
C PHE A 26 18.63 -18.95 -1.31
N SER A 27 19.43 -20.03 -1.19
CA SER A 27 19.28 -21.04 -0.14
C SER A 27 19.74 -20.64 1.27
N VAL A 28 20.31 -19.44 1.45
CA VAL A 28 21.00 -19.13 2.71
C VAL A 28 20.32 -18.07 3.60
N ILE A 29 19.40 -17.21 3.11
CA ILE A 29 19.00 -16.02 3.91
C ILE A 29 17.50 -15.75 4.14
N SER A 30 16.50 -16.33 3.44
CA SER A 30 15.11 -15.81 3.65
C SER A 30 13.94 -16.80 3.67
N VAL A 31 14.15 -18.10 3.49
CA VAL A 31 13.02 -19.06 3.44
C VAL A 31 12.89 -19.89 4.73
N TYR A 32 13.97 -20.07 5.49
CA TYR A 32 14.00 -20.98 6.64
C TYR A 32 13.51 -20.40 7.98
N ASN A 33 13.47 -19.07 8.16
CA ASN A 33 12.99 -18.48 9.43
C ASN A 33 11.49 -18.17 9.49
N TYR A 34 10.75 -18.27 8.37
CA TYR A 34 9.31 -17.93 8.33
C TYR A 34 8.39 -19.14 8.08
N ASN A 35 8.91 -20.32 7.73
CA ASN A 35 8.08 -21.41 7.17
C ASN A 35 7.70 -22.58 8.11
N LEU A 36 8.26 -22.71 9.31
CA LEU A 36 8.05 -23.94 10.12
C LEU A 36 6.98 -23.87 11.22
N GLY A 37 6.15 -22.82 11.27
CA GLY A 37 5.08 -22.73 12.27
C GLY A 37 3.84 -21.92 11.91
N TRP A 38 3.88 -21.15 10.82
CA TRP A 38 2.80 -20.21 10.50
C TRP A 38 1.49 -20.91 10.13
N GLU A 39 1.53 -22.08 9.47
CA GLU A 39 0.32 -22.82 9.11
C GLU A 39 -0.44 -23.28 10.36
N ASN A 40 0.27 -23.77 11.38
CA ASN A 40 -0.32 -24.15 12.65
C ASN A 40 -0.84 -22.92 13.38
N THR A 41 -0.08 -21.83 13.39
CA THR A 41 -0.54 -20.55 13.95
C THR A 41 -1.82 -20.07 13.26
N VAL A 42 -1.90 -20.07 11.92
CA VAL A 42 -3.11 -19.69 11.17
C VAL A 42 -4.28 -20.60 11.51
N LYS A 43 -4.08 -21.92 11.59
CA LYS A 43 -5.11 -22.89 11.99
C LYS A 43 -5.61 -22.64 13.41
N ASP A 44 -4.70 -22.42 14.36
CA ASP A 44 -5.01 -22.12 15.76
C ASP A 44 -5.79 -20.80 15.85
N TRP A 45 -5.41 -19.78 15.08
CA TRP A 45 -6.14 -18.51 14.99
C TRP A 45 -7.54 -18.69 14.41
N ILE A 46 -7.70 -19.44 13.33
CA ILE A 46 -9.01 -19.71 12.73
C ILE A 46 -9.89 -20.48 13.73
N ALA A 47 -9.34 -21.51 14.38
CA ALA A 47 -10.03 -22.27 15.42
C ALA A 47 -10.45 -21.36 16.58
N PHE A 48 -9.58 -20.44 17.00
CA PHE A 48 -9.85 -19.46 18.03
C PHE A 48 -10.98 -18.50 17.63
N ILE A 49 -10.97 -17.92 16.43
CA ILE A 49 -12.06 -17.05 15.91
C ILE A 49 -13.38 -17.82 15.87
N ARG A 50 -13.37 -19.05 15.32
CA ARG A 50 -14.57 -19.88 15.14
C ARG A 50 -15.12 -20.42 16.45
N SER A 51 -14.29 -20.56 17.49
CA SER A 51 -14.74 -21.03 18.81
C SER A 51 -15.70 -20.05 19.50
N GLY A 52 -15.74 -18.78 19.06
CA GLY A 52 -16.53 -17.74 19.72
C GLY A 52 -16.06 -17.43 21.14
N ALA A 53 -14.92 -17.97 21.58
CA ALA A 53 -14.39 -17.83 22.93
C ALA A 53 -14.07 -16.37 23.30
N VAL A 54 -13.86 -15.51 22.29
CA VAL A 54 -13.69 -14.07 22.46
C VAL A 54 -14.52 -13.37 21.38
N ASP A 55 -15.29 -12.35 21.77
CA ASP A 55 -15.82 -11.38 20.82
C ASP A 55 -14.64 -10.56 20.28
N TRP A 56 -14.04 -11.07 19.19
CA TRP A 56 -12.91 -10.47 18.51
C TRP A 56 -13.22 -9.07 17.97
N ARG A 57 -14.49 -8.66 17.96
CA ARG A 57 -14.90 -7.28 17.66
C ARG A 57 -14.69 -6.31 18.83
N GLN A 58 -14.46 -6.83 20.03
CA GLN A 58 -14.22 -6.05 21.25
C GLN A 58 -12.75 -5.99 21.67
N HIS A 59 -11.89 -6.83 21.07
CA HIS A 59 -10.47 -6.85 21.34
C HIS A 59 -9.69 -6.22 20.17
N SER A 60 -8.50 -5.68 20.46
CA SER A 60 -7.50 -5.19 19.49
C SER A 60 -6.89 -6.32 18.64
N PHE A 61 -7.71 -7.26 18.19
CA PHE A 61 -7.39 -8.39 17.32
C PHE A 61 -6.70 -7.98 16.00
N PRO A 62 -7.05 -6.87 15.34
CA PRO A 62 -6.30 -6.35 14.18
C PRO A 62 -4.87 -5.92 14.56
N HIS A 63 -4.69 -5.46 15.79
CA HIS A 63 -3.41 -5.01 16.32
C HIS A 63 -2.47 -6.19 16.59
N SER A 64 -2.96 -7.33 17.08
CA SER A 64 -2.13 -8.54 17.26
C SER A 64 -1.74 -9.19 15.93
N LEU A 65 -2.66 -9.25 14.96
CA LEU A 65 -2.36 -9.74 13.60
C LEU A 65 -1.22 -8.98 12.92
N THR A 66 -1.17 -7.68 13.16
CA THR A 66 -0.18 -6.78 12.54
C THR A 66 1.11 -6.67 13.35
N TRP A 67 1.09 -6.94 14.67
CA TRP A 67 2.31 -6.95 15.50
C TRP A 67 3.09 -8.26 15.46
N TYR A 68 2.40 -9.40 15.45
CA TYR A 68 3.08 -10.71 15.48
C TYR A 68 3.57 -11.16 14.09
N CYS A 69 2.96 -10.66 13.02
CA CYS A 69 3.37 -10.93 11.64
C CYS A 69 3.15 -9.73 10.70
N PRO A 70 3.79 -8.56 10.98
CA PRO A 70 3.63 -7.33 10.21
C PRO A 70 3.94 -7.48 8.71
N ASP A 71 4.78 -8.45 8.37
CA ASP A 71 5.32 -8.63 7.01
C ASP A 71 4.84 -9.89 6.31
N SER A 72 4.04 -10.74 6.95
CA SER A 72 3.55 -11.95 6.30
C SER A 72 2.22 -11.70 5.59
N VAL A 73 2.33 -11.12 4.40
CA VAL A 73 1.24 -11.04 3.42
C VAL A 73 0.58 -12.41 3.22
N VAL A 74 1.36 -13.50 3.31
CA VAL A 74 0.89 -14.88 3.21
C VAL A 74 -0.10 -15.21 4.33
N ILE A 75 0.26 -14.95 5.59
CA ILE A 75 -0.61 -15.23 6.75
C ILE A 75 -1.89 -14.41 6.69
N GLN A 76 -1.79 -13.14 6.34
CA GLN A 76 -2.95 -12.26 6.18
C GLN A 76 -3.87 -12.76 5.07
N SER A 77 -3.29 -13.25 3.97
CA SER A 77 -4.06 -13.80 2.86
C SER A 77 -4.78 -15.09 3.23
N SER A 78 -4.08 -16.06 3.81
CA SER A 78 -4.67 -17.32 4.26
C SER A 78 -5.77 -17.10 5.28
N LEU A 79 -5.61 -16.13 6.19
CA LEU A 79 -6.66 -15.74 7.12
C LEU A 79 -7.89 -15.19 6.39
N LEU A 80 -7.69 -14.22 5.48
CA LEU A 80 -8.80 -13.59 4.77
C LEU A 80 -9.61 -14.60 3.95
N GLN A 81 -8.96 -15.59 3.33
CA GLN A 81 -9.63 -16.65 2.55
C GLN A 81 -10.58 -17.51 3.40
N GLU A 82 -10.30 -17.66 4.70
CA GLU A 82 -11.06 -18.51 5.62
C GLU A 82 -12.22 -17.79 6.32
N LEU A 83 -12.31 -16.46 6.13
CA LEU A 83 -13.33 -15.59 6.68
C LEU A 83 -14.51 -15.42 5.70
N SER A 84 -15.72 -15.26 6.22
CA SER A 84 -16.86 -14.84 5.40
C SER A 84 -16.69 -13.40 4.89
N SER A 85 -17.41 -13.02 3.83
CA SER A 85 -17.28 -11.68 3.23
C SER A 85 -17.55 -10.52 4.20
N ASN A 86 -18.41 -10.73 5.20
CA ASN A 86 -18.69 -9.71 6.23
C ASN A 86 -17.53 -9.60 7.23
N GLU A 87 -16.92 -10.72 7.60
CA GLU A 87 -15.78 -10.77 8.51
C GLU A 87 -14.52 -10.21 7.85
N GLN A 88 -14.27 -10.58 6.59
CA GLN A 88 -13.22 -9.97 5.76
C GLN A 88 -13.36 -8.45 5.76
N LEU A 89 -14.56 -7.93 5.47
CA LEU A 89 -14.78 -6.48 5.43
C LEU A 89 -14.52 -5.80 6.78
N TYR A 90 -14.88 -6.44 7.88
CA TYR A 90 -14.59 -5.92 9.22
C TYR A 90 -13.07 -5.90 9.46
N VAL A 91 -12.38 -7.03 9.28
CA VAL A 91 -10.93 -7.16 9.52
C VAL A 91 -10.18 -6.14 8.68
N LEU A 92 -10.50 -6.07 7.39
CA LEU A 92 -9.88 -5.12 6.48
C LEU A 92 -10.10 -3.67 6.95
N LYS A 93 -11.31 -3.29 7.37
CA LYS A 93 -11.59 -1.93 7.88
C LYS A 93 -10.77 -1.59 9.12
N GLU A 94 -10.65 -2.51 10.07
CA GLU A 94 -9.88 -2.23 11.28
C GLU A 94 -8.38 -2.13 10.98
N VAL A 95 -7.87 -3.03 10.14
CA VAL A 95 -6.48 -3.00 9.65
C VAL A 95 -6.15 -1.65 8.99
N MET A 96 -7.09 -1.04 8.25
CA MET A 96 -6.88 0.28 7.65
C MET A 96 -6.75 1.42 8.68
N LYS A 97 -7.38 1.32 9.86
CA LYS A 97 -7.34 2.35 10.91
C LYS A 97 -6.02 2.36 11.67
N GLU A 98 -5.33 1.22 11.71
CA GLU A 98 -4.13 1.05 12.50
C GLU A 98 -2.87 1.64 11.84
N CYS A 99 -1.84 1.90 12.65
CA CYS A 99 -0.50 2.32 12.22
C CYS A 99 0.32 1.12 11.70
N ILE A 100 -0.20 0.48 10.66
CA ILE A 100 0.40 -0.70 10.06
C ILE A 100 1.26 -0.34 8.84
N PRO A 101 2.21 -1.21 8.45
CA PRO A 101 3.03 -0.98 7.28
C PRO A 101 2.21 -0.77 6.00
N THR A 102 2.69 0.12 5.13
CA THR A 102 1.99 0.48 3.88
C THR A 102 1.78 -0.71 2.95
N HIS A 103 2.70 -1.70 2.92
CA HIS A 103 2.51 -2.91 2.11
C HIS A 103 1.34 -3.76 2.58
N THR A 104 1.11 -3.86 3.89
CA THR A 104 -0.03 -4.56 4.47
C THR A 104 -1.34 -3.86 4.11
N LYS A 105 -1.41 -2.52 4.25
CA LYS A 105 -2.57 -1.74 3.79
C LYS A 105 -2.83 -1.98 2.32
N THR A 106 -1.76 -1.93 1.52
CA THR A 106 -1.82 -2.16 0.08
C THR A 106 -2.43 -3.53 -0.19
N PHE A 107 -1.92 -4.60 0.43
CA PHE A 107 -2.43 -5.97 0.33
C PHE A 107 -3.92 -6.08 0.72
N CYS A 108 -4.32 -5.46 1.82
CA CYS A 108 -5.72 -5.49 2.24
C CYS A 108 -6.66 -4.83 1.23
N LEU A 109 -6.25 -3.73 0.61
CA LEU A 109 -7.04 -3.05 -0.41
C LEU A 109 -7.17 -3.87 -1.72
N THR A 110 -6.26 -4.81 -1.97
CA THR A 110 -6.30 -5.70 -3.15
C THR A 110 -7.36 -6.77 -3.00
N GLN A 111 -7.64 -7.18 -1.76
CA GLN A 111 -8.64 -8.19 -1.44
C GLN A 111 -10.07 -7.61 -1.46
N MET A 112 -10.20 -6.28 -1.50
CA MET A 112 -11.50 -5.60 -1.56
C MET A 112 -12.05 -5.53 -2.98
N ASN A 113 -13.34 -5.84 -3.12
CA ASN A 113 -14.09 -5.47 -4.33
C ASN A 113 -14.27 -3.94 -4.44
N GLU A 114 -14.69 -3.46 -5.60
CA GLU A 114 -14.80 -2.02 -5.89
C GLU A 114 -15.68 -1.26 -4.88
N LYS A 115 -16.84 -1.84 -4.50
CA LYS A 115 -17.76 -1.23 -3.54
C LYS A 115 -17.20 -1.17 -2.13
N GLN A 116 -16.52 -2.23 -1.68
CA GLN A 116 -15.85 -2.26 -0.38
C GLN A 116 -14.72 -1.23 -0.33
N PHE A 117 -13.92 -1.19 -1.39
CA PHE A 117 -12.81 -0.26 -1.54
C PHE A 117 -13.30 1.20 -1.52
N GLU A 118 -14.35 1.53 -2.27
CA GLU A 118 -14.96 2.86 -2.27
C GLU A 118 -15.48 3.27 -0.88
N ASN A 119 -16.10 2.33 -0.15
CA ASN A 119 -16.56 2.59 1.21
C ASN A 119 -15.42 2.87 2.19
N VAL A 120 -14.23 2.29 1.97
CA VAL A 120 -13.04 2.61 2.76
C VAL A 120 -12.54 4.00 2.42
N LEU A 121 -12.43 4.36 1.14
CA LEU A 121 -12.01 5.70 0.73
C LEU A 121 -12.95 6.80 1.22
N LYS A 122 -14.27 6.55 1.27
CA LYS A 122 -15.25 7.48 1.84
C LYS A 122 -15.00 7.82 3.30
N LYS A 123 -14.52 6.85 4.07
CA LYS A 123 -14.29 7.01 5.52
C LYS A 123 -12.87 7.48 5.81
N GLU A 124 -11.91 6.98 5.04
CA GLU A 124 -10.48 7.18 5.24
C GLU A 124 -9.82 7.57 3.90
N PRO A 125 -10.00 8.80 3.40
CA PRO A 125 -9.47 9.22 2.10
C PRO A 125 -7.94 9.14 2.01
N ALA A 126 -7.24 9.28 3.13
CA ALA A 126 -5.79 9.18 3.23
C ALA A 126 -5.22 7.83 2.76
N GLN A 127 -6.05 6.77 2.77
CA GLN A 127 -5.65 5.43 2.31
C GLN A 127 -5.38 5.37 0.82
N VAL A 128 -5.76 6.40 0.06
CA VAL A 128 -5.40 6.51 -1.35
C VAL A 128 -3.87 6.46 -1.57
N LYS A 129 -3.07 6.84 -0.57
CA LYS A 129 -1.60 6.70 -0.63
C LYS A 129 -1.14 5.26 -0.82
N ALA A 130 -1.88 4.28 -0.29
CA ALA A 130 -1.54 2.87 -0.47
C ALA A 130 -1.66 2.44 -1.94
N LEU A 131 -2.57 3.06 -2.70
CA LEU A 131 -2.72 2.82 -4.14
C LEU A 131 -1.57 3.36 -4.99
N LEU A 132 -0.73 4.24 -4.44
CA LEU A 132 0.51 4.70 -5.08
C LEU A 132 1.61 3.64 -5.07
N ASN A 133 1.36 2.45 -4.52
CA ASN A 133 2.29 1.34 -4.59
C ASN A 133 1.86 0.36 -5.67
N ARG A 134 2.84 -0.30 -6.29
CA ARG A 134 2.56 -1.45 -7.15
C ARG A 134 1.79 -2.53 -6.37
N PRO A 135 1.00 -3.35 -7.07
CA PRO A 135 0.60 -3.23 -8.49
C PRO A 135 -0.59 -2.27 -8.76
N PHE A 136 -1.00 -1.41 -7.83
CA PHE A 136 -2.31 -0.72 -7.89
C PHE A 136 -2.35 0.56 -8.72
N HIS A 137 -1.32 0.86 -9.49
CA HIS A 137 -1.28 2.10 -10.26
C HIS A 137 -2.38 2.19 -11.34
N SER A 138 -2.77 1.06 -11.95
CA SER A 138 -3.90 1.02 -12.89
C SER A 138 -5.20 1.37 -12.17
N LYS A 139 -5.48 0.68 -11.06
CA LYS A 139 -6.66 0.93 -10.22
C LYS A 139 -6.69 2.37 -9.71
N PHE A 140 -5.54 2.94 -9.34
CA PHE A 140 -5.44 4.36 -8.97
C PHE A 140 -5.85 5.28 -10.12
N GLN A 141 -5.37 5.03 -11.34
CA GLN A 141 -5.70 5.84 -12.51
C GLN A 141 -7.19 5.76 -12.87
N ASP A 142 -7.79 4.58 -12.76
CA ASP A 142 -9.21 4.36 -13.03
C ASP A 142 -10.10 5.10 -12.02
N MET A 143 -9.60 5.25 -10.79
CA MET A 143 -10.35 5.84 -9.67
C MET A 143 -10.05 7.31 -9.43
N VAL A 144 -9.08 7.91 -10.11
CA VAL A 144 -8.57 9.24 -9.75
C VAL A 144 -9.65 10.33 -9.74
N ASP A 145 -10.58 10.32 -10.69
CA ASP A 145 -11.70 11.29 -10.72
C ASP A 145 -12.62 11.11 -9.50
N ARG A 146 -12.89 9.86 -9.14
CA ARG A 146 -13.75 9.53 -7.99
C ARG A 146 -13.05 9.81 -6.66
N ILE A 147 -11.73 9.66 -6.62
CA ILE A 147 -10.92 9.92 -5.43
C ILE A 147 -11.07 11.39 -5.01
N PHE A 148 -11.12 12.34 -5.95
CA PHE A 148 -11.29 13.76 -5.63
C PHE A 148 -12.63 14.09 -4.94
N THR A 149 -13.65 13.24 -5.11
CA THR A 149 -14.92 13.37 -4.36
C THR A 149 -14.75 13.12 -2.86
N TYR A 150 -13.72 12.35 -2.47
CA TYR A 150 -13.47 11.96 -1.08
C TYR A 150 -12.25 12.66 -0.48
N LEU A 151 -11.30 13.07 -1.31
CA LEU A 151 -10.03 13.62 -0.89
C LEU A 151 -10.18 15.10 -0.53
N SER A 152 -9.92 15.46 0.73
CA SER A 152 -9.82 16.87 1.11
C SER A 152 -8.62 17.54 0.44
N GLU A 153 -8.61 18.87 0.40
CA GLU A 153 -7.48 19.63 -0.13
C GLU A 153 -6.17 19.31 0.62
N LYS A 154 -6.26 19.14 1.95
CA LYS A 154 -5.14 18.75 2.82
C LYS A 154 -4.65 17.34 2.51
N ASP A 155 -5.57 16.39 2.33
CA ASP A 155 -5.20 15.00 1.99
C ASP A 155 -4.57 14.92 0.61
N PHE A 156 -5.04 15.73 -0.34
CA PHE A 156 -4.44 15.82 -1.66
C PHE A 156 -2.99 16.34 -1.61
N LEU A 157 -2.75 17.39 -0.82
CA LEU A 157 -1.39 17.86 -0.56
C LEU A 157 -0.51 16.75 0.02
N ASN A 158 -1.04 15.98 0.98
CA ASN A 158 -0.34 14.85 1.59
C ASN A 158 -0.02 13.72 0.59
N VAL A 159 -0.90 13.46 -0.38
CA VAL A 159 -0.68 12.48 -1.46
C VAL A 159 0.43 12.95 -2.38
N LEU A 160 0.42 14.22 -2.78
CA LEU A 160 1.50 14.80 -3.58
C LEU A 160 2.84 14.77 -2.84
N HIS A 161 2.82 15.05 -1.54
CA HIS A 161 4.01 14.96 -0.70
C HIS A 161 4.60 13.54 -0.70
N GLU A 162 3.77 12.53 -0.48
CA GLU A 162 4.18 11.12 -0.56
C GLU A 162 4.78 10.77 -1.94
N MET A 163 4.14 11.18 -3.03
CA MET A 163 4.64 10.91 -4.38
C MET A 163 6.01 11.53 -4.62
N ILE A 164 6.18 12.82 -4.30
CA ILE A 164 7.44 13.53 -4.56
C ILE A 164 8.53 13.03 -3.62
N CYS A 165 8.28 13.06 -2.31
CA CYS A 165 9.30 12.80 -1.31
C CYS A 165 9.66 11.32 -1.22
N GLU A 166 8.69 10.40 -1.33
CA GLU A 166 8.94 8.97 -1.11
C GLU A 166 9.19 8.19 -2.40
N LYS A 167 8.65 8.64 -3.54
CA LYS A 167 8.72 7.89 -4.81
C LYS A 167 9.66 8.55 -5.83
N ILE A 168 9.47 9.84 -6.12
CA ILE A 168 10.23 10.55 -7.17
C ILE A 168 11.63 10.91 -6.69
N ARG A 169 11.76 11.54 -5.53
CA ARG A 169 13.04 12.00 -4.95
C ARG A 169 14.05 10.86 -4.80
N TRP A 170 13.59 9.71 -4.31
CA TRP A 170 14.41 8.51 -4.14
C TRP A 170 14.63 7.70 -5.42
N LYS A 171 14.24 8.24 -6.60
CA LYS A 171 14.32 7.57 -7.90
C LYS A 171 13.86 6.12 -7.83
N ARG A 172 12.69 5.88 -7.23
CA ARG A 172 12.12 4.53 -7.23
C ARG A 172 11.76 4.16 -8.67
N ASN A 173 12.68 3.49 -9.37
CA ASN A 173 12.57 3.10 -10.78
C ASN A 173 11.55 1.98 -11.02
N ASN A 174 10.68 1.69 -10.05
CA ASN A 174 9.65 0.68 -10.21
C ASN A 174 8.42 1.24 -10.94
N TYR A 175 8.25 2.55 -11.13
CA TYR A 175 7.14 3.10 -11.93
C TYR A 175 7.39 4.54 -12.38
N ASP A 176 6.65 4.99 -13.39
CA ASP A 176 6.66 6.37 -13.87
C ASP A 176 5.77 7.26 -12.97
N TYR A 177 6.27 7.55 -11.76
CA TYR A 177 5.56 8.39 -10.79
C TYR A 177 5.45 9.84 -11.23
N VAL A 178 6.34 10.32 -12.10
CA VAL A 178 6.32 11.71 -12.59
C VAL A 178 5.14 11.90 -13.53
N ASN A 179 4.94 10.98 -14.47
CA ASN A 179 3.76 11.01 -15.33
C ASN A 179 2.47 10.76 -14.53
N LEU A 180 2.51 9.86 -13.53
CA LEU A 180 1.37 9.68 -12.63
C LEU A 180 1.00 10.98 -11.91
N GLN A 181 2.01 11.70 -11.42
CA GLN A 181 1.82 12.98 -10.75
C GLN A 181 1.27 14.05 -11.70
N ARG A 182 1.78 14.15 -12.93
CA ARG A 182 1.25 15.06 -13.94
C ARG A 182 -0.22 14.80 -14.22
N LYS A 183 -0.59 13.54 -14.50
CA LYS A 183 -1.99 13.14 -14.72
C LYS A 183 -2.88 13.46 -13.52
N LEU A 184 -2.38 13.21 -12.31
CA LEU A 184 -3.10 13.52 -11.07
C LEU A 184 -3.30 15.03 -10.90
N TRP A 185 -2.26 15.82 -11.17
CA TRP A 185 -2.32 17.28 -11.11
C TRP A 185 -3.26 17.86 -12.16
N ASP A 186 -3.19 17.39 -13.41
CA ASP A 186 -4.01 17.92 -14.50
C ASP A 186 -5.51 17.72 -14.22
N ARG A 187 -5.87 16.53 -13.69
CA ARG A 187 -7.25 16.15 -13.35
C ARG A 187 -7.73 16.71 -12.01
N SER A 188 -6.88 17.34 -11.20
CA SER A 188 -7.32 17.82 -9.88
C SER A 188 -8.24 19.04 -10.00
N PRO A 189 -9.26 19.15 -9.12
CA PRO A 189 -10.14 20.31 -9.08
C PRO A 189 -9.38 21.59 -8.76
N ASP A 190 -9.89 22.73 -9.25
CA ASP A 190 -9.26 24.04 -9.05
C ASP A 190 -9.10 24.41 -7.57
N SER A 191 -10.03 24.01 -6.71
CA SER A 191 -9.94 24.20 -5.26
C SER A 191 -8.69 23.53 -4.69
N HIS A 192 -8.45 22.27 -5.06
CA HIS A 192 -7.28 21.51 -4.65
C HIS A 192 -5.99 22.11 -5.22
N LYS A 193 -5.98 22.56 -6.48
CA LYS A 193 -4.83 23.24 -7.08
C LYS A 193 -4.48 24.51 -6.31
N LYS A 194 -5.45 25.40 -6.09
CA LYS A 194 -5.28 26.66 -5.33
C LYS A 194 -4.76 26.40 -3.92
N HIS A 195 -5.27 25.38 -3.24
CA HIS A 195 -4.78 24.99 -1.92
C HIS A 195 -3.29 24.64 -1.97
N VAL A 196 -2.89 23.77 -2.89
CA VAL A 196 -1.49 23.38 -3.05
C VAL A 196 -0.61 24.57 -3.45
N GLU A 197 -1.09 25.44 -4.34
CA GLU A 197 -0.39 26.65 -4.80
C GLU A 197 -0.09 27.64 -3.67
N SER A 198 -0.96 27.73 -2.67
CA SER A 198 -0.76 28.55 -1.47
C SER A 198 0.14 27.89 -0.42
N SER A 199 0.47 26.61 -0.57
CA SER A 199 1.34 25.88 0.34
C SER A 199 2.83 26.11 0.03
N LYS A 200 3.69 26.00 1.07
CA LYS A 200 5.16 26.02 0.91
C LYS A 200 5.67 24.89 0.01
N PHE A 201 4.89 23.82 -0.15
CA PHE A 201 5.23 22.65 -0.95
C PHE A 201 5.10 22.90 -2.46
N PHE A 202 4.42 23.97 -2.87
CA PHE A 202 4.16 24.24 -4.29
C PHE A 202 5.44 24.31 -5.14
N HIS A 203 6.54 24.79 -4.56
CA HIS A 203 7.83 24.85 -5.25
C HIS A 203 8.33 23.45 -5.64
N CYS A 204 8.33 22.48 -4.72
CA CYS A 204 8.76 21.11 -5.04
C CYS A 204 7.79 20.42 -6.00
N LEU A 205 6.48 20.74 -5.95
CA LEU A 205 5.54 20.29 -6.98
C LEU A 205 5.94 20.82 -8.37
N LYS A 206 6.18 22.12 -8.53
CA LYS A 206 6.57 22.70 -9.82
C LYS A 206 7.82 22.06 -10.39
N MET A 207 8.81 21.79 -9.54
CA MET A 207 10.00 21.08 -9.96
C MET A 207 9.72 19.65 -10.42
N ALA A 208 8.86 18.91 -9.69
CA ALA A 208 8.51 17.54 -10.05
C ALA A 208 7.73 17.49 -11.36
N LEU A 209 6.83 18.45 -11.60
CA LEU A 209 6.12 18.56 -12.88
C LEU A 209 7.07 18.85 -14.05
N ALA A 210 8.09 19.68 -13.84
CA ALA A 210 9.12 20.00 -14.84
C ALA A 210 10.21 18.93 -14.99
N TYR A 211 10.17 17.85 -14.18
CA TYR A 211 11.25 16.88 -14.12
C TYR A 211 11.35 16.02 -15.39
N ASP A 212 12.52 16.00 -16.01
CA ASP A 212 12.79 15.34 -17.30
C ASP A 212 13.64 14.07 -17.20
N TYR A 213 13.89 13.58 -15.98
CA TYR A 213 14.78 12.45 -15.65
C TYR A 213 16.27 12.64 -15.95
N LYS A 214 16.66 13.69 -16.67
CA LYS A 214 18.07 13.97 -17.02
C LYS A 214 18.77 14.76 -15.92
N THR A 215 18.03 15.58 -15.20
CA THR A 215 18.56 16.41 -14.10
C THR A 215 18.47 15.65 -12.77
N PRO A 216 19.41 15.81 -11.81
CA PRO A 216 19.22 15.33 -10.44
C PRO A 216 18.09 16.10 -9.74
N PHE A 217 17.07 15.39 -9.23
CA PHE A 217 15.95 16.01 -8.50
C PHE A 217 16.39 16.62 -7.15
N LEU A 218 17.38 16.00 -6.52
CA LEU A 218 17.82 16.27 -5.14
C LEU A 218 18.57 17.59 -4.95
N GLU A 219 19.25 18.11 -5.98
CA GLU A 219 20.06 19.33 -5.85
C GLU A 219 19.22 20.61 -5.77
N LYS A 220 17.89 20.53 -5.99
CA LYS A 220 17.05 21.71 -6.17
C LYS A 220 15.81 21.79 -5.27
N CYS A 221 15.36 20.72 -4.60
CA CYS A 221 14.13 20.79 -3.78
C CYS A 221 14.49 21.28 -2.37
N PRO A 222 14.05 22.48 -1.97
CA PRO A 222 14.40 23.11 -0.69
C PRO A 222 13.69 22.50 0.52
N TYR A 223 12.90 21.44 0.32
CA TYR A 223 12.16 20.78 1.39
C TYR A 223 13.04 19.69 2.03
N GLU A 224 13.81 20.09 3.03
CA GLU A 224 14.27 19.18 4.06
C GLU A 224 13.08 18.85 4.96
N ARG A 225 12.91 17.57 5.34
CA ARG A 225 11.97 17.24 6.40
C ARG A 225 12.48 17.97 7.64
N ASN A 226 11.83 19.07 8.02
CA ASN A 226 11.81 19.44 9.41
C ASN A 226 10.95 18.36 10.07
N ASP A 227 11.60 17.31 10.57
CA ASP A 227 10.97 16.35 11.46
C ASP A 227 10.66 17.11 12.77
N GLU A 228 9.45 17.66 12.86
CA GLU A 228 8.76 18.05 14.11
C GLU A 228 7.42 17.33 14.19
#